data_AF-A0A3S0RTJ7-F1
#
_entry.id   AF-A0A3S0RTJ7-F1
#
_cell.length_a   1.000
_cell.length_b   1.000
_cell.length_c   1.000
_cell.angle_alpha   90.00
_cell.angle_beta   90.00
_cell.angle_gamma   90.00
#
_symmetry.space_group_name_H-M   'P 1'
#
loop_
_entity.id
_entity.type
_entity.pdbx_description
1 polymer ?
#
loop_
_entity_poly.entity_id
_entity_poly.type
_entity_poly.pdbx_seq_one_letter_code
_entity_poly.pdbx_strand_id
1 'polypeptide(L)'
;MSNLLNNQTKKKLLDRGPKITPTQEFTLTDIEEKKVEPKGTTPSAKAKEKEKEKETVQVQKRTTPQNITSVRVSKATRNKLNALVQLGKAESVDVLIDILLDEYVEQNIGKTERKTYDIIVNVLQKKDR
;
A
#
# COMPACT_ATOMS: atom_id res chain seq x y z
N MET A 1 -53.21 -40.69 25.19
CA MET A 1 -53.21 -39.22 25.00
C MET A 1 -52.49 -38.57 26.17
N SER A 2 -51.75 -37.47 25.91
CA SER A 2 -50.95 -36.65 26.86
C SER A 2 -49.50 -37.13 27.05
N ASN A 3 -48.44 -36.32 26.97
CA ASN A 3 -48.17 -35.04 26.29
C ASN A 3 -46.63 -34.89 26.29
N LEU A 4 -45.94 -35.42 25.28
CA LEU A 4 -44.46 -35.34 25.15
C LEU A 4 -43.98 -34.05 24.44
N LEU A 5 -44.87 -33.09 24.18
CA LEU A 5 -44.60 -31.85 23.46
C LEU A 5 -44.41 -30.63 24.37
N ASN A 6 -44.48 -30.76 25.70
CA ASN A 6 -44.42 -29.62 26.60
C ASN A 6 -43.02 -29.25 27.14
N ASN A 7 -41.97 -29.95 26.72
CA ASN A 7 -40.60 -29.49 27.00
C ASN A 7 -40.12 -28.67 25.81
N GLN A 8 -40.75 -27.51 25.61
CA GLN A 8 -40.13 -26.40 24.89
C GLN A 8 -38.83 -26.08 25.61
N THR A 9 -37.74 -26.63 25.10
CA THR A 9 -36.40 -26.18 25.37
C THR A 9 -36.36 -24.72 24.95
N LYS A 10 -36.65 -23.83 25.91
CA LYS A 10 -36.31 -22.41 25.80
C LYS A 10 -34.79 -22.40 25.64
N LYS A 11 -34.34 -22.45 24.38
CA LYS A 11 -32.94 -22.26 24.02
C LYS A 11 -32.55 -20.96 24.70
N LYS A 12 -31.75 -21.04 25.77
CA LYS A 12 -31.16 -19.87 26.38
C LYS A 12 -30.44 -19.15 25.25
N LEU A 13 -31.00 -18.02 24.83
CA LEU A 13 -30.30 -17.06 24.00
C LEU A 13 -28.98 -16.82 24.74
N LEU A 14 -27.83 -17.07 24.09
CA LEU A 14 -26.53 -16.83 24.71
C LEU A 14 -26.55 -15.42 25.31
N ASP A 15 -26.24 -15.32 26.60
CA ASP A 15 -26.11 -14.04 27.28
C ASP A 15 -25.03 -13.25 26.55
N ARG A 16 -25.45 -12.27 25.76
CA ARG A 16 -24.51 -11.37 25.08
C ARG A 16 -23.79 -10.62 26.18
N GLY A 17 -22.45 -10.71 26.18
CA GLY A 17 -21.60 -9.99 27.13
C GLY A 17 -21.89 -8.48 27.15
N PRO A 18 -21.35 -7.76 28.15
CA PRO A 18 -21.65 -6.34 28.36
C PRO A 18 -21.42 -5.54 27.08
N LYS A 19 -22.40 -4.70 26.74
CA LYS A 19 -22.38 -3.87 25.54
C LYS A 19 -21.28 -2.82 25.69
N ILE A 20 -20.15 -3.01 24.99
CA ILE A 20 -19.03 -2.06 25.00
C ILE A 20 -19.39 -0.91 24.07
N THR A 21 -19.59 0.28 24.62
CA THR A 21 -19.64 1.54 23.87
C THR A 21 -18.25 2.17 23.87
N PRO A 22 -17.78 2.71 22.73
CA PRO A 22 -16.47 3.37 22.66
C PRO A 22 -16.42 4.61 23.57
N THR A 23 -15.32 4.77 24.30
CA THR A 23 -15.10 5.89 25.25
C THR A 23 -14.92 7.24 24.56
N GLN A 24 -14.62 7.26 23.26
CA GLN A 24 -14.52 8.49 22.49
C GLN A 24 -15.27 8.34 21.17
N GLU A 25 -16.28 9.19 21.01
CA GLU A 25 -16.98 9.42 19.77
C GLU A 25 -16.45 10.76 19.23
N PHE A 26 -15.79 10.72 18.07
CA PHE A 26 -15.31 11.94 17.42
C PHE A 26 -16.45 12.54 16.60
N THR A 27 -16.99 13.66 17.07
CA THR A 27 -17.90 14.51 16.31
C THR A 27 -17.10 15.41 15.37
N LEU A 28 -17.49 15.44 14.08
CA LEU A 28 -16.82 16.23 13.04
C LEU A 28 -16.88 17.75 13.25
N THR A 29 -17.57 18.22 14.30
CA THR A 29 -17.63 19.63 14.71
C THR A 29 -16.40 20.10 15.51
N ASP A 30 -15.59 19.20 16.07
CA ASP A 30 -14.47 19.59 16.96
C ASP A 30 -13.16 19.93 16.21
N ILE A 31 -13.14 19.83 14.88
CA ILE A 31 -11.93 20.03 14.07
C ILE A 31 -11.77 21.50 13.63
N GLU A 32 -12.81 22.34 13.74
CA GLU A 32 -12.79 23.70 13.20
C GLU A 32 -12.33 24.80 14.17
N GLU A 33 -12.24 24.56 15.49
CA GLU A 33 -11.91 25.61 16.46
C GLU A 33 -10.76 25.23 17.41
N LYS A 34 -9.53 25.26 16.91
CA LYS A 34 -8.42 25.88 17.66
C LYS A 34 -7.13 25.98 16.85
N LYS A 35 -6.82 27.20 16.44
CA LYS A 35 -5.49 27.62 16.00
C LYS A 35 -5.08 28.85 16.81
N VAL A 36 -3.85 28.82 17.38
CA VAL A 36 -2.96 29.96 17.77
C VAL A 36 -3.27 30.60 19.16
N GLU A 37 -2.41 30.84 20.17
CA GLU A 37 -0.96 30.70 20.49
C GLU A 37 -0.68 30.91 22.04
N PRO A 38 0.58 30.87 22.57
CA PRO A 38 0.95 30.37 23.92
C PRO A 38 1.61 31.38 24.90
N LYS A 39 1.73 30.98 26.19
CA LYS A 39 2.75 31.30 27.25
C LYS A 39 2.10 30.95 28.61
N GLY A 40 2.62 30.19 29.57
CA GLY A 40 3.91 29.55 29.84
C GLY A 40 4.26 29.77 31.32
N THR A 41 4.26 28.74 32.17
CA THR A 41 5.06 28.64 33.42
C THR A 41 5.15 27.19 33.89
N THR A 42 6.31 26.60 33.66
CA THR A 42 6.89 25.37 34.24
C THR A 42 7.44 25.68 35.66
N PRO A 43 7.77 24.70 36.55
CA PRO A 43 8.74 23.65 36.23
C PRO A 43 8.62 22.27 36.91
N SER A 44 9.09 21.27 36.16
CA SER A 44 10.03 20.23 36.60
C SER A 44 9.61 18.82 36.18
N ALA A 45 9.98 18.43 34.96
CA ALA A 45 10.50 17.10 34.63
C ALA A 45 11.21 17.15 33.26
N LYS A 46 12.49 16.79 33.28
CA LYS A 46 13.48 16.61 32.20
C LYS A 46 12.89 15.81 31.00
N ALA A 47 13.23 16.01 29.73
CA ALA A 47 14.03 16.99 29.01
C ALA A 47 13.70 16.89 27.50
N LYS A 48 13.42 18.04 26.86
CA LYS A 48 13.73 18.49 25.47
C LYS A 48 13.43 17.49 24.34
N GLU A 49 12.42 17.59 23.46
CA GLU A 49 11.80 18.70 22.70
C GLU A 49 12.73 19.59 21.84
N LYS A 50 12.61 19.37 20.52
CA LYS A 50 12.40 20.32 19.40
C LYS A 50 13.55 21.22 18.91
N GLU A 51 14.04 20.87 17.71
CA GLU A 51 14.16 21.78 16.55
C GLU A 51 13.43 21.06 15.39
N LYS A 52 12.31 21.54 14.85
CA LYS A 52 12.17 22.63 13.88
C LYS A 52 13.16 22.51 12.70
N GLU A 53 12.94 21.49 11.89
CA GLU A 53 13.18 21.62 10.45
C GLU A 53 11.88 21.33 9.73
N LYS A 54 11.27 22.40 9.22
CA LYS A 54 10.22 22.31 8.21
C LYS A 54 10.92 21.87 6.93
N GLU A 55 11.28 20.61 6.82
CA GLU A 55 11.40 20.00 5.51
C GLU A 55 9.99 20.00 4.93
N THR A 56 9.75 20.95 4.04
CA THR A 56 8.77 20.80 2.99
C THR A 56 9.04 19.45 2.34
N VAL A 57 8.36 18.41 2.81
CA VAL A 57 8.15 17.19 2.03
C VAL A 57 7.47 17.70 0.78
N GLN A 58 8.29 17.94 -0.24
CA GLN A 58 7.82 18.14 -1.59
C GLN A 58 7.01 16.88 -1.83
N VAL A 59 5.69 17.01 -1.76
CA VAL A 59 4.78 16.08 -2.40
C VAL A 59 5.23 16.17 -3.84
N GLN A 60 6.16 15.30 -4.22
CA GLN A 60 6.50 15.08 -5.60
C GLN A 60 5.15 14.84 -6.24
N LYS A 61 4.68 15.83 -7.01
CA LYS A 61 3.53 15.65 -7.87
C LYS A 61 3.85 14.35 -8.56
N ARG A 62 3.06 13.30 -8.25
CA ARG A 62 3.13 12.06 -9.02
C ARG A 62 2.99 12.55 -10.45
N THR A 63 4.10 12.52 -11.17
CA THR A 63 4.09 12.66 -12.61
C THR A 63 3.09 11.60 -13.00
N THR A 64 1.92 12.03 -13.45
CA THR A 64 0.90 11.13 -13.98
C THR A 64 1.65 10.18 -14.89
N PRO A 65 1.78 8.89 -14.53
CA PRO A 65 2.53 7.98 -15.37
C PRO A 65 1.82 8.00 -16.72
N GLN A 66 2.52 8.53 -17.71
CA GLN A 66 2.05 8.57 -19.07
C GLN A 66 1.91 7.09 -19.47
N ASN A 67 0.66 6.64 -19.58
CA ASN A 67 0.28 5.28 -20.01
C ASN A 67 0.60 4.17 -19.00
N ILE A 68 -0.17 4.08 -17.90
CA ILE A 68 -0.14 2.90 -17.01
C ILE A 68 -0.77 1.70 -17.73
N THR A 69 -0.05 0.59 -17.78
CA THR A 69 -0.60 -0.71 -18.15
C THR A 69 -0.54 -1.67 -16.95
N SER A 70 -1.43 -2.66 -16.90
CA SER A 70 -1.46 -3.65 -15.82
C SER A 70 -1.16 -5.04 -16.34
N VAL A 71 -0.08 -5.66 -15.86
CA VAL A 71 0.28 -7.04 -16.18
C VAL A 71 -0.20 -7.97 -15.07
N ARG A 72 -0.95 -9.01 -15.42
CA ARG A 72 -1.39 -10.03 -14.45
C ARG A 72 -0.32 -11.11 -14.32
N VAL A 73 0.22 -11.27 -13.13
CA VAL A 73 1.23 -12.29 -12.80
C VAL A 73 0.73 -13.22 -11.69
N SER A 74 1.35 -14.40 -11.58
CA SER A 74 1.05 -15.34 -10.49
C SER A 74 1.43 -14.73 -9.12
N LYS A 75 0.76 -15.18 -8.06
CA LYS A 75 1.08 -14.75 -6.68
C LYS A 75 2.53 -15.06 -6.31
N ALA A 76 3.03 -16.22 -6.74
CA ALA A 76 4.42 -16.62 -6.50
C ALA A 76 5.40 -15.66 -7.17
N THR A 77 5.16 -15.29 -8.43
CA THR A 77 6.01 -14.33 -9.16
C THR A 77 5.97 -12.95 -8.53
N ARG A 78 4.78 -12.45 -8.15
CA ARG A 78 4.64 -11.17 -7.44
C ARG A 78 5.45 -11.15 -6.14
N ASN A 79 5.40 -12.21 -5.36
CA ASN A 79 6.16 -12.30 -4.11
C ASN A 79 7.67 -12.29 -4.36
N LYS A 80 8.16 -12.95 -5.42
CA LYS A 80 9.58 -12.90 -5.81
C LYS A 80 10.02 -11.50 -6.20
N LEU A 81 9.23 -10.81 -7.04
CA LEU A 81 9.51 -9.42 -7.43
C LEU A 81 9.54 -8.49 -6.22
N ASN A 82 8.56 -8.61 -5.33
CA ASN A 82 8.52 -7.81 -4.10
C ASN A 82 9.71 -8.10 -3.18
N ALA A 83 10.13 -9.36 -3.05
CA ALA A 83 11.29 -9.72 -2.23
C ALA A 83 12.59 -9.10 -2.78
N LEU A 84 12.75 -9.07 -4.11
CA LEU A 84 13.92 -8.45 -4.76
C LEU A 84 13.94 -6.92 -4.58
N VAL A 85 12.78 -6.27 -4.64
CA VAL A 85 12.65 -4.84 -4.32
C VAL A 85 12.97 -4.58 -2.85
N GLN A 86 12.46 -5.41 -1.93
CA GLN A 86 12.77 -5.29 -0.49
C GLN A 86 14.24 -5.54 -0.16
N LEU A 87 14.93 -6.37 -0.95
CA LEU A 87 16.37 -6.60 -0.83
C LEU A 87 17.20 -5.39 -1.30
N GLY A 88 16.58 -4.37 -1.89
CA GLY A 88 17.25 -3.17 -2.39
C GLY A 88 17.95 -3.38 -3.73
N LYS A 89 17.55 -4.39 -4.51
CA LYS A 89 18.11 -4.61 -5.86
C LYS A 89 17.55 -3.64 -6.90
N ALA A 90 16.38 -3.05 -6.63
CA ALA A 90 15.76 -2.03 -7.46
C ALA A 90 14.82 -1.15 -6.62
N GLU A 91 14.60 0.09 -7.03
CA GLU A 91 13.69 1.05 -6.37
C GLU A 91 12.21 0.76 -6.66
N SER A 92 11.92 0.18 -7.84
CA SER A 92 10.59 -0.13 -8.34
C SER A 92 10.57 -1.51 -9.00
N VAL A 93 9.38 -2.12 -9.05
CA VAL A 93 9.15 -3.36 -9.81
C VAL A 93 9.40 -3.13 -11.31
N ASP A 94 9.07 -1.95 -11.84
CA ASP A 94 9.26 -1.63 -13.25
C ASP A 94 10.74 -1.61 -13.61
N VAL A 95 11.56 -0.90 -12.82
CA VAL A 95 13.02 -0.85 -13.00
C VAL A 95 13.65 -2.25 -12.87
N LEU A 96 13.15 -3.07 -11.94
CA LEU A 96 13.61 -4.44 -11.80
C LEU A 96 13.32 -5.28 -13.05
N ILE A 97 12.12 -5.13 -13.63
CA ILE A 97 11.71 -5.85 -14.83
C ILE A 97 12.56 -5.40 -16.02
N ASP A 98 12.81 -4.11 -16.17
CA ASP A 98 13.66 -3.58 -17.25
C ASP A 98 15.06 -4.19 -17.20
N ILE A 99 15.70 -4.18 -16.03
CA ILE A 99 17.03 -4.78 -15.83
C ILE A 99 17.03 -6.28 -16.19
N LEU A 100 16.01 -7.02 -15.73
CA LEU A 100 15.90 -8.46 -16.00
C LEU A 100 15.68 -8.75 -17.49
N LEU A 101 14.92 -7.90 -18.19
CA LEU A 101 14.69 -8.03 -19.63
C LEU A 101 15.98 -7.74 -20.41
N ASP A 102 16.68 -6.67 -20.07
CA ASP A 102 17.95 -6.31 -20.71
C ASP A 102 19.00 -7.41 -20.51
N GLU A 103 19.16 -7.91 -19.28
CA GLU A 103 20.07 -9.01 -18.98
C GLU A 103 19.72 -10.28 -19.77
N TYR A 104 18.43 -10.62 -19.86
CA TYR A 104 17.97 -11.77 -20.63
C TYR A 104 18.26 -11.61 -22.13
N VAL A 105 18.03 -10.42 -22.69
CA VAL A 105 18.28 -10.11 -24.11
C VAL A 105 19.77 -10.10 -24.43
N GLU A 106 20.63 -9.73 -23.48
CA GLU A 106 22.08 -9.77 -23.64
C GLU A 106 22.67 -11.18 -23.53
N GLN A 107 22.20 -11.97 -22.58
CA GLN A 107 22.80 -13.28 -22.29
C GLN A 107 22.24 -14.41 -23.17
N ASN A 108 20.96 -14.35 -23.52
CA ASN A 108 20.27 -15.52 -24.09
C ASN A 108 19.88 -15.39 -25.56
N ILE A 109 19.93 -14.18 -26.14
CA ILE A 109 19.46 -13.95 -27.51
C ILE A 109 20.64 -13.81 -28.48
N GLY A 110 20.63 -14.65 -29.53
CA GLY A 110 21.64 -14.58 -30.60
C GLY A 110 21.51 -13.31 -31.45
N LYS A 111 22.59 -12.88 -32.12
CA LYS A 111 22.62 -11.62 -32.91
C LYS A 111 21.51 -11.50 -33.95
N THR A 112 21.09 -12.61 -34.57
CA THR A 112 20.01 -12.63 -35.56
C THR A 112 18.64 -12.47 -34.89
N GLU A 113 18.40 -13.17 -33.79
CA GLU A 113 17.15 -13.11 -33.03
C GLU A 113 16.95 -11.75 -32.36
N ARG A 114 18.03 -11.09 -31.93
CA ARG A 114 17.99 -9.73 -31.38
C ARG A 114 17.42 -8.73 -32.38
N LYS A 115 17.82 -8.81 -33.65
CA LYS A 115 17.25 -7.94 -34.70
C LYS A 115 15.75 -8.16 -34.87
N THR A 116 15.30 -9.41 -34.82
CA THR A 116 13.88 -9.74 -34.90
C THR A 116 13.13 -9.21 -33.68
N TYR A 117 13.68 -9.36 -32.48
CA TYR A 117 13.14 -8.80 -31.25
C TYR A 117 12.97 -7.27 -31.34
N ASP A 118 14.01 -6.56 -31.78
CA ASP A 118 13.97 -5.10 -31.93
C ASP A 118 12.89 -4.65 -32.93
N ILE A 119 12.73 -5.38 -34.04
CA ILE A 119 11.68 -5.10 -35.02
C ILE A 119 10.29 -5.28 -34.39
N ILE A 120 10.06 -6.36 -33.64
CA ILE A 120 8.78 -6.63 -32.98
C ILE A 120 8.45 -5.54 -31.96
N VAL A 121 9.41 -5.17 -31.11
CA VAL A 121 9.24 -4.12 -30.11
C VAL A 121 8.87 -2.79 -30.79
N ASN A 122 9.59 -2.41 -31.84
CA ASN A 122 9.31 -1.18 -32.59
C ASN A 122 7.92 -1.16 -33.21
N VAL A 123 7.44 -2.30 -33.73
CA VAL A 123 6.08 -2.41 -34.29
C VAL A 123 5.02 -2.26 -33.20
N LEU A 124 5.21 -2.89 -32.04
CA LEU A 124 4.28 -2.78 -30.91
C LEU A 124 4.21 -1.35 -30.36
N GLN A 125 5.35 -0.69 -30.19
CA GLN A 125 5.41 0.70 -29.72
C GLN A 125 4.76 1.68 -30.70
N LYS A 126 4.85 1.44 -32.01
CA LYS A 126 4.15 2.24 -33.02
C LYS A 126 2.64 2.02 -33.01
N LYS A 127 2.17 0.84 -32.59
CA LYS A 127 0.73 0.53 -32.50
C LYS A 127 0.07 1.19 -31.28
N ASP A 128 0.83 1.34 -30.19
CA ASP A 128 0.33 1.90 -28.94
C ASP A 128 0.39 3.45 -28.91
N ARG A 129 0.98 4.09 -29.95
CA ARG A 129 0.97 5.55 -30.17
C ARG A 129 -0.16 5.98 -31.09
#